data_AF-A0A958H3N9-F1
#
_entry.id   AF-A0A958H3N9-F1
#
_cell.length_a   1.000
_cell.length_b   1.000
_cell.length_c   1.000
_cell.angle_alpha   90.00
_cell.angle_beta   90.00
_cell.angle_gamma   90.00
#
_symmetry.space_group_name_H-M   'P 1'
#
loop_
_entity.id
_entity.type
_entity.pdbx_description
1 polymer ?
#
loop_
_entity_poly.entity_id
_entity_poly.type
_entity_poly.pdbx_seq_one_letter_code
_entity_poly.pdbx_strand_id
1 'polypeptide(L)'
;MKIRKRIVIFIFIVGLLLACNDLNSGPSSSTLAKVDRVEVVTSPGNPPRFSAVATGLLPDRCSRLGRSSQRRVATTIRVTLPLQPGEGTCAQVGSVPFEETIRLNVDGLSAGSYSVEVNGVSASFFLNEDH
;
A
#
# COMPACT_ATOMS: atom_id res chain seq x y z
N MET A 1 9.15 30.47 58.15
CA MET A 1 10.53 30.05 58.45
C MET A 1 10.84 28.79 57.64
N LYS A 2 11.85 28.85 56.76
CA LYS A 2 12.33 27.76 55.89
C LYS A 2 13.44 26.97 56.61
N ILE A 3 13.39 25.64 56.59
CA ILE A 3 14.54 24.69 56.69
C ILE A 3 14.07 23.43 55.94
N ARG A 4 14.43 23.18 54.67
CA ARG A 4 15.70 22.74 54.04
C ARG A 4 16.13 21.29 54.35
N LYS A 5 15.76 20.40 53.40
CA LYS A 5 16.49 19.26 52.78
C LYS A 5 17.22 18.26 53.70
N ARG A 6 16.99 16.95 53.47
CA ARG A 6 17.91 16.08 52.69
C ARG A 6 17.43 14.61 52.62
N ILE A 7 17.37 14.13 51.38
CA ILE A 7 17.91 12.84 50.90
C ILE A 7 17.31 11.59 51.57
N VAL A 8 16.28 11.03 50.93
CA VAL A 8 16.02 9.59 51.01
C VAL A 8 16.22 9.04 49.60
N ILE A 9 17.35 8.38 49.43
CA ILE A 9 17.71 7.53 48.31
C ILE A 9 16.78 6.31 48.39
N PHE A 10 15.82 6.19 47.48
CA PHE A 10 14.99 4.99 47.32
C PHE A 10 15.31 4.38 45.95
N ILE A 11 16.41 3.64 45.94
CA ILE A 11 16.56 2.28 45.39
C ILE A 11 15.68 1.97 44.15
N PHE A 12 16.37 1.90 43.00
CA PHE A 12 16.25 0.83 41.99
C PHE A 12 14.94 0.03 41.97
N ILE A 13 13.99 0.42 41.13
CA ILE A 13 13.07 -0.55 40.52
C ILE A 13 13.12 -0.33 39.01
N VAL A 14 13.94 -1.17 38.39
CA VAL A 14 13.89 -1.52 36.99
C VAL A 14 12.45 -1.93 36.67
N GLY A 15 11.78 -1.14 35.85
CA GLY A 15 10.42 -1.38 35.37
C GLY A 15 10.35 -1.11 33.88
N LEU A 16 11.03 -1.98 33.14
CA LEU A 16 11.03 -2.08 31.69
C LEU A 16 9.58 -2.29 31.21
N LEU A 17 8.86 -1.20 30.90
CA LEU A 17 7.65 -1.27 30.08
C LEU A 17 8.00 -0.78 28.68
N LEU A 18 8.76 -1.63 27.97
CA LEU A 18 8.72 -1.68 26.52
C LEU A 18 7.33 -2.21 26.13
N ALA A 19 6.34 -1.33 26.07
CA ALA A 19 5.11 -1.62 25.36
C ALA A 19 5.36 -1.43 23.85
N CYS A 20 6.14 -2.31 23.25
CA CYS A 20 6.06 -2.53 21.81
C CYS A 20 5.09 -3.69 21.60
N ASN A 21 3.79 -3.39 21.53
CA ASN A 21 2.80 -4.36 21.09
C ASN A 21 2.14 -3.90 19.78
N ASP A 22 2.97 -3.50 18.82
CA ASP A 22 2.62 -3.51 17.41
C ASP A 22 2.82 -4.94 16.86
N LEU A 23 1.88 -5.83 17.18
CA LEU A 23 1.60 -6.96 16.30
C LEU A 23 0.56 -6.51 15.26
N ASN A 24 0.85 -5.40 14.59
CA ASN A 24 0.29 -5.16 13.27
C ASN A 24 1.07 -6.07 12.32
N SER A 25 0.76 -7.36 12.35
CA SER A 25 1.10 -8.29 11.28
C SER A 25 0.39 -7.79 10.03
N GLY A 26 1.05 -6.86 9.32
CA GLY A 26 0.72 -6.53 7.95
C GLY A 26 0.65 -7.82 7.14
N PRO A 27 -0.20 -7.88 6.11
CA PRO A 27 -0.39 -9.09 5.33
C PRO A 27 0.97 -9.61 4.88
N SER A 28 1.26 -10.86 5.23
CA SER A 28 2.42 -11.61 4.76
C SER A 28 2.55 -11.40 3.25
N SER A 29 3.62 -10.72 2.83
CA SER A 29 3.87 -10.22 1.47
C SER A 29 3.97 -11.31 0.39
N SER A 30 3.70 -12.57 0.72
CA SER A 30 3.76 -13.71 -0.21
C SER A 30 2.52 -13.87 -1.09
N THR A 31 1.47 -13.07 -0.90
CA THR A 31 0.22 -13.12 -1.69
C THR A 31 -0.01 -11.86 -2.53
N LEU A 32 0.87 -10.86 -2.44
CA LEU A 32 0.75 -9.60 -3.18
C LEU A 32 1.85 -9.50 -4.23
N ALA A 33 1.54 -8.90 -5.37
CA ALA A 33 2.52 -8.62 -6.39
C ALA A 33 3.52 -7.57 -5.88
N LYS A 34 4.82 -7.81 -6.08
CA LYS A 34 5.85 -6.81 -5.78
C LYS A 34 5.77 -5.71 -6.83
N VAL A 35 5.25 -4.55 -6.42
CA VAL A 35 5.18 -3.34 -7.25
C VAL A 35 6.43 -2.51 -6.99
N ASP A 36 7.08 -2.06 -8.05
CA ASP A 36 8.28 -1.21 -7.99
C ASP A 36 7.95 0.25 -8.34
N ARG A 37 6.99 0.48 -9.26
CA ARG A 37 6.54 1.83 -9.64
C ARG A 37 5.05 1.88 -9.94
N VAL A 38 4.43 3.00 -9.57
CA VAL A 38 3.05 3.34 -9.90
C VAL A 38 3.03 4.70 -10.58
N GLU A 39 2.30 4.80 -11.67
CA GLU A 39 2.02 6.05 -12.38
C GLU A 39 0.51 6.19 -12.57
N VAL A 40 0.00 7.42 -12.59
CA VAL A 40 -1.42 7.67 -12.91
C VAL A 40 -1.52 8.26 -14.30
N VAL A 41 -2.32 7.61 -15.14
CA VAL A 41 -2.59 8.02 -16.52
C VAL A 41 -4.04 8.44 -16.65
N THR A 42 -4.24 9.62 -17.23
CA THR A 42 -5.57 10.13 -17.56
C THR A 42 -5.87 9.86 -19.02
N SER A 43 -6.95 9.13 -19.30
CA SER A 43 -7.45 8.87 -20.64
C SER A 43 -8.56 9.86 -21.02
N PRO A 44 -8.59 10.34 -22.27
CA PRO A 44 -9.61 11.25 -22.73
C PRO A 44 -11.01 10.61 -22.70
N GLY A 45 -12.02 11.43 -22.40
CA GLY A 45 -13.42 11.07 -22.28
C GLY A 45 -14.23 12.19 -21.63
N ASN A 46 -15.55 12.04 -21.58
CA ASN A 46 -16.43 12.92 -20.80
C ASN A 46 -17.39 12.05 -19.96
N PRO A 47 -17.12 11.85 -18.66
CA PRO A 47 -15.97 12.36 -17.90
C PRO A 47 -14.64 11.65 -18.26
N PRO A 48 -13.47 12.26 -17.96
CA PRO A 48 -12.17 11.62 -18.12
C PRO A 48 -12.03 10.38 -17.24
N ARG A 49 -11.19 9.43 -17.67
CA ARG A 49 -10.93 8.18 -16.93
C ARG A 49 -9.52 8.17 -16.38
N PHE A 50 -9.36 7.71 -15.14
CA PHE A 50 -8.06 7.63 -14.47
C PHE A 50 -7.67 6.16 -14.28
N SER A 51 -6.41 5.83 -14.55
CA SER A 51 -5.86 4.49 -14.35
C SER A 51 -4.52 4.58 -13.62
N ALA A 52 -4.28 3.67 -12.69
CA ALA A 52 -2.95 3.42 -12.16
C ALA A 52 -2.25 2.36 -13.02
N VAL A 53 -1.07 2.70 -13.54
CA VAL A 53 -0.17 1.78 -14.22
C VAL A 53 0.85 1.32 -13.20
N ALA A 54 0.73 0.06 -12.76
CA ALA A 54 1.63 -0.56 -11.80
C ALA A 54 2.64 -1.43 -12.54
N THR A 55 3.93 -1.24 -12.25
CA THR A 55 5.02 -2.04 -12.82
C THR A 55 5.84 -2.70 -11.72
N GLY A 56 6.35 -3.89 -11.99
CA GLY A 56 7.14 -4.64 -11.03
C GLY A 56 7.59 -5.99 -11.56
N LEU A 57 7.89 -6.92 -10.64
CA LEU A 57 8.37 -8.26 -10.97
C LEU A 57 7.49 -9.34 -10.32
N LEU A 58 7.08 -10.31 -11.12
CA LEU A 58 6.56 -11.58 -10.63
C LEU A 58 7.72 -12.41 -10.06
N PRO A 59 7.51 -13.17 -8.98
CA PRO A 59 8.58 -13.94 -8.32
C PRO A 59 9.11 -15.07 -9.21
N ASP A 60 8.25 -15.64 -10.06
CA ASP A 60 8.55 -16.74 -10.97
C ASP A 60 7.68 -16.63 -12.25
N ARG A 61 7.86 -17.58 -13.18
CA ARG A 61 7.17 -17.59 -14.47
C ARG A 61 5.75 -18.18 -14.43
N CYS A 62 5.35 -18.78 -13.32
CA CYS A 62 4.05 -19.43 -13.19
C CYS A 62 3.03 -18.54 -12.47
N SER A 63 3.53 -17.70 -11.57
CA SER A 63 2.77 -16.66 -10.89
C SER A 63 2.09 -15.76 -11.90
N ARG A 64 0.85 -15.38 -11.61
CA ARG A 64 0.08 -14.42 -12.40
C ARG A 64 -0.49 -13.36 -11.48
N LEU A 65 -0.83 -12.22 -12.06
CA LEU A 65 -1.61 -11.22 -11.34
C LEU A 65 -3.04 -11.73 -11.19
N GLY A 66 -3.56 -11.69 -9.97
CA GLY A 66 -4.96 -11.90 -9.72
C GLY A 66 -5.78 -10.63 -9.94
N ARG A 67 -7.10 -10.75 -9.78
CA ARG A 67 -8.00 -9.61 -9.92
C ARG A 67 -7.70 -8.55 -8.86
N SER A 68 -7.47 -7.32 -9.32
CA SER A 68 -7.28 -6.18 -8.43
C SER A 68 -8.57 -5.81 -7.69
N SER A 69 -8.42 -5.28 -6.49
CA SER A 69 -9.52 -4.71 -5.70
C SER A 69 -9.12 -3.36 -5.13
N GLN A 70 -10.11 -2.52 -4.82
CA GLN A 70 -9.86 -1.14 -4.40
C GLN A 70 -10.68 -0.79 -3.16
N ARG A 71 -10.09 -0.01 -2.27
CA ARG A 71 -10.76 0.59 -1.12
C ARG A 71 -10.28 2.02 -0.93
N ARG A 72 -11.22 2.94 -0.68
CA ARG A 72 -10.91 4.33 -0.35
C ARG A 72 -10.67 4.51 1.15
N VAL A 73 -9.63 5.25 1.50
CA VAL A 73 -9.30 5.69 2.86
C VAL A 73 -8.95 7.17 2.79
N ALA A 74 -9.84 8.04 3.27
CA ALA A 74 -9.72 9.49 3.10
C ALA A 74 -9.48 9.87 1.61
N THR A 75 -8.37 10.53 1.30
CA THR A 75 -7.96 10.95 -0.05
C THR A 75 -7.04 9.93 -0.75
N THR A 76 -6.92 8.71 -0.22
CA THR A 76 -6.12 7.63 -0.78
C THR A 76 -7.00 6.50 -1.32
N ILE A 77 -6.81 6.14 -2.57
CA ILE A 77 -7.36 4.93 -3.19
C ILE A 77 -6.33 3.82 -3.01
N ARG A 78 -6.60 2.87 -2.11
CA ARG A 78 -5.74 1.70 -1.92
C ARG A 78 -6.15 0.60 -2.88
N VAL A 79 -5.20 0.15 -3.68
CA VAL A 79 -5.34 -0.95 -4.62
C VAL A 79 -4.57 -2.15 -4.08
N THR A 80 -5.27 -3.27 -3.98
CA THR A 80 -4.66 -4.57 -3.70
C THR A 80 -4.52 -5.32 -5.01
N LEU A 81 -3.29 -5.65 -5.37
CA LEU A 81 -2.95 -6.45 -6.55
C LEU A 81 -2.37 -7.80 -6.10
N PRO A 82 -3.20 -8.85 -6.00
CA PRO A 82 -2.76 -10.14 -5.50
C PRO A 82 -1.96 -10.92 -6.55
N LEU A 83 -1.17 -11.88 -6.10
CA LEU A 83 -0.63 -12.96 -6.92
C LEU A 83 -1.57 -14.16 -6.87
N GLN A 84 -1.74 -14.81 -8.01
CA GLN A 84 -2.36 -16.12 -8.14
C GLN A 84 -1.30 -17.13 -8.56
N PRO A 85 -1.23 -18.31 -7.91
CA PRO A 85 -0.35 -19.37 -8.34
C PRO A 85 -0.78 -19.86 -9.73
N GLY A 86 0.20 -20.23 -10.55
CA GLY A 86 -0.08 -20.94 -11.80
C GLY A 86 -0.63 -22.34 -11.53
N GLU A 87 -1.45 -22.84 -12.44
CA GLU A 87 -1.98 -24.21 -12.37
C GLU A 87 -0.84 -25.23 -12.64
N GLY A 88 -0.78 -26.29 -11.82
CA GLY A 88 0.14 -27.42 -11.99
C GLY A 88 1.51 -27.28 -11.30
N THR A 89 2.43 -28.19 -11.60
CA THR A 89 3.79 -28.18 -11.04
C THR A 89 4.63 -27.11 -11.75
N CYS A 90 4.94 -26.02 -11.06
CA CYS A 90 5.83 -24.99 -11.58
C CYS A 90 7.30 -25.39 -11.40
N ALA A 91 7.97 -25.81 -12.48
CA ALA A 91 9.42 -26.07 -12.48
C ALA A 91 10.25 -24.86 -12.97
N GLN A 92 9.60 -23.74 -13.29
CA GLN A 92 10.25 -22.60 -13.93
C GLN A 92 10.66 -21.53 -12.92
N VAL A 93 11.97 -21.41 -12.72
CA VAL A 93 12.57 -20.36 -11.88
C VAL A 93 12.92 -19.15 -12.73
N GLY A 94 12.70 -17.96 -12.20
CA GLY A 94 13.12 -16.70 -12.80
C GLY A 94 12.02 -15.64 -12.79
N SER A 95 12.36 -14.44 -12.33
CA SER A 95 11.43 -13.32 -12.23
C SER A 95 11.03 -12.79 -13.61
N VAL A 96 9.79 -12.32 -13.72
CA VAL A 96 9.21 -11.80 -14.97
C VAL A 96 8.66 -10.41 -14.72
N PRO A 97 9.02 -9.39 -15.53
CA PRO A 97 8.43 -8.08 -15.40
C PRO A 97 6.95 -8.10 -15.77
N PHE A 98 6.15 -7.32 -15.04
CA PHE A 98 4.76 -7.06 -15.37
C PHE A 98 4.47 -5.57 -15.46
N GLU A 99 3.44 -5.24 -16.23
CA GLU A 99 2.79 -3.94 -16.28
C GLU A 99 1.28 -4.18 -16.25
N GLU A 100 0.60 -3.62 -15.27
CA GLU A 100 -0.84 -3.79 -15.06
C GLU A 100 -1.53 -2.43 -15.01
N THR A 101 -2.55 -2.24 -15.83
CA THR A 101 -3.36 -1.02 -15.87
C THR A 101 -4.64 -1.23 -15.07
N ILE A 102 -4.72 -0.64 -13.88
CA ILE A 102 -5.90 -0.68 -13.01
C ILE A 102 -6.71 0.60 -13.17
N ARG A 103 -7.95 0.50 -13.65
CA ARG A 103 -8.89 1.63 -13.70
C ARG A 103 -9.27 2.06 -12.29
N LEU A 104 -9.06 3.33 -11.94
CA LEU A 104 -9.39 3.87 -10.62
C LEU A 104 -10.89 4.16 -10.52
N ASN A 105 -11.48 3.81 -9.38
CA ASN A 105 -12.84 4.24 -9.05
C ASN A 105 -12.78 5.63 -8.41
N VAL A 106 -13.18 6.64 -9.18
CA VAL A 106 -13.21 8.06 -8.76
C VAL A 106 -14.63 8.59 -8.63
N ASP A 107 -15.64 7.72 -8.71
CA ASP A 107 -17.04 8.13 -8.67
C ASP A 107 -17.39 8.69 -7.27
N GLY A 108 -18.10 9.83 -7.26
CA GLY A 108 -18.43 10.57 -6.04
C GLY A 108 -17.24 11.31 -5.41
N LEU A 109 -16.20 11.63 -6.17
CA LEU A 109 -15.05 12.42 -5.72
C LEU A 109 -15.15 13.84 -6.24
N SER A 110 -14.99 14.81 -5.34
CA SER A 110 -14.85 16.21 -5.73
C SER A 110 -13.47 16.50 -6.32
N ALA A 111 -13.38 17.55 -7.13
CA ALA A 111 -12.13 18.09 -7.65
C ALA A 111 -11.10 18.31 -6.53
N GLY A 112 -9.84 17.92 -6.76
CA GLY A 112 -8.80 18.00 -5.75
C GLY A 112 -7.67 17.00 -5.91
N SER A 113 -6.74 17.01 -4.95
CA SER A 113 -5.57 16.14 -4.92
C SER A 113 -5.87 14.81 -4.23
N TYR A 114 -5.52 13.71 -4.90
CA TYR A 114 -5.68 12.36 -4.40
C TYR A 114 -4.38 11.58 -4.55
N SER A 115 -4.30 10.46 -3.84
CA SER A 115 -3.24 9.47 -3.99
C SER A 115 -3.81 8.10 -4.32
N VAL A 116 -3.08 7.33 -5.11
CA VAL A 116 -3.28 5.89 -5.25
C VAL A 116 -2.12 5.18 -4.59
N GLU A 117 -2.39 4.11 -3.83
CA GLU A 117 -1.39 3.25 -3.21
C GLU A 117 -1.62 1.82 -3.72
N VAL A 118 -0.71 1.26 -4.52
CA VAL A 118 -0.79 -0.11 -5.03
C VAL A 118 0.25 -0.95 -4.30
N ASN A 119 -0.21 -1.88 -3.46
CA ASN A 119 0.65 -2.75 -2.64
C ASN A 119 1.80 -2.00 -1.92
N GLY A 120 1.53 -0.80 -1.39
CA GLY A 120 2.48 0.03 -0.64
C GLY A 120 3.28 1.04 -1.47
N VAL A 121 3.20 1.02 -2.80
CA VAL A 121 3.80 2.04 -3.67
C VAL A 121 2.77 3.08 -4.06
N SER A 122 3.08 4.36 -3.88
CA SER A 122 2.12 5.44 -4.05
C SER A 122 2.44 6.38 -5.20
N ALA A 123 1.38 6.90 -5.83
CA ALA A 123 1.44 8.00 -6.79
C ALA A 123 0.33 9.02 -6.49
N SER A 124 0.59 10.30 -6.78
CA SER A 124 -0.40 11.36 -6.62
C SER A 124 -1.01 11.75 -7.96
N PHE A 125 -2.26 12.18 -7.94
CA PHE A 125 -2.96 12.71 -9.11
C PHE A 125 -3.98 13.77 -8.69
N PHE A 126 -4.45 14.54 -9.66
CA PHE A 126 -5.40 15.62 -9.43
C PHE A 126 -6.65 15.39 -10.29
N LEU A 127 -7.82 15.57 -9.67
CA LEU A 127 -9.11 15.60 -10.34
C LEU A 127 -9.46 17.06 -10.66
N ASN A 128 -9.65 17.36 -11.93
CA ASN A 128 -9.94 18.72 -12.41
C ASN A 128 -11.40 19.13 -12.20
N GLU A 129 -12.29 18.16 -11.98
CA GLU A 129 -13.73 18.32 -11.85
C GLU A 129 -14.30 17.26 -10.90
N ASP A 130 -15.57 17.41 -10.54
CA ASP A 130 -16.29 16.45 -9.71
C ASP A 130 -16.71 15.22 -10.56
N HIS A 131 -16.60 14.03 -9.98
CA HIS A 131 -16.88 12.74 -10.59
C HIS A 131 -17.90 11.94 -9.78
#